data_AF-A0A4Q2YND5-F1
#
_entry.id   AF-A0A4Q2YND5-F1
#
_cell.length_a   1.000
_cell.length_b   1.000
_cell.length_c   1.000
_cell.angle_alpha   90.00
_cell.angle_beta   90.00
_cell.angle_gamma   90.00
#
_symmetry.space_group_name_H-M   'P 1'
#
loop_
_entity.id
_entity.type
_entity.pdbx_description
1 polymer ?
#
loop_
_entity_poly.entity_id
_entity_poly.type
_entity_poly.pdbx_seq_one_letter_code
_entity_poly.pdbx_strand_id
1 'polypeptide(L)'
;MKLDAITDKIYRVRGKGKHGDVVGWVAPWAFSSKDPEFVENLKKFYERQMQVQALIAEKQVAVGMTLEEVGQSLGKPSKSSVRKTAEGQSGRWEFVIYEEIKNYATEVDRQTGAVYRRLISVTRREKSKTAVEFENDVVNAVEESEDRVGTNVRIVVPPLIFRW
;
A
#
# COMPACT_ATOMS: atom_id res chain seq x y z
N MET A 1 17.45 -9.57 1.47
CA MET A 1 17.16 -10.66 2.42
C MET A 1 15.70 -10.52 2.81
N LYS A 2 14.92 -11.62 2.81
CA LYS A 2 13.52 -11.60 3.28
C LYS A 2 13.41 -12.50 4.50
N LEU A 3 12.68 -12.06 5.52
CA LEU A 3 12.45 -12.83 6.72
C LEU A 3 11.11 -13.55 6.60
N ASP A 4 11.15 -14.88 6.67
CA ASP A 4 9.97 -15.72 6.44
C ASP A 4 9.29 -16.12 7.77
N ALA A 5 10.05 -16.25 8.87
CA ALA A 5 9.52 -16.51 10.21
C ALA A 5 10.53 -16.15 11.30
N ILE A 6 10.03 -15.75 12.47
CA ILE A 6 10.81 -15.56 13.70
C ILE A 6 10.29 -16.51 14.78
N THR A 7 11.21 -17.13 15.51
CA THR A 7 10.96 -17.65 16.87
C THR A 7 11.90 -16.97 17.84
N ASP A 8 11.69 -17.18 19.15
CA ASP A 8 12.55 -16.57 20.16
C ASP A 8 14.04 -16.99 20.06
N LYS A 9 14.33 -18.14 19.43
CA LYS A 9 15.68 -18.73 19.38
C LYS A 9 16.27 -18.91 17.98
N ILE A 10 15.45 -18.99 16.94
CA ILE A 10 15.89 -19.20 15.55
C ILE A 10 15.05 -18.40 14.57
N TYR A 11 15.72 -17.87 13.55
CA TYR A 11 15.14 -17.02 12.50
C TYR A 11 15.17 -17.74 11.16
N ARG A 12 14.05 -17.76 10.44
CA ARG A 12 14.01 -18.31 9.08
C ARG A 12 14.26 -17.20 8.07
N VAL A 13 15.42 -17.27 7.45
CA VAL A 13 15.93 -16.25 6.53
C VAL A 13 15.94 -16.77 5.10
N ARG A 14 15.53 -15.94 4.15
CA ARG A 14 15.72 -16.14 2.71
C ARG A 14 16.77 -15.18 2.17
N GLY A 15 17.85 -15.73 1.64
CA GLY A 15 18.94 -15.00 0.97
C GLY A 15 19.03 -15.37 -0.51
N LYS A 16 19.70 -14.53 -1.30
CA LYS A 16 20.05 -14.86 -2.69
C LYS A 16 21.36 -15.64 -2.71
N GLY A 17 21.32 -16.90 -3.09
CA GLY A 17 22.51 -17.73 -3.31
C GLY A 17 23.00 -17.67 -4.76
N LYS A 18 24.16 -18.27 -5.03
CA LYS A 18 24.75 -18.32 -6.39
C LYS A 18 23.88 -19.05 -7.42
N HIS A 19 23.01 -19.97 -6.98
CA HIS A 19 22.18 -20.81 -7.86
C HIS A 19 20.67 -20.68 -7.59
N GLY A 20 20.24 -19.65 -6.87
CA GLY A 20 18.83 -19.43 -6.50
C GLY A 20 18.66 -18.96 -5.06
N ASP A 21 17.41 -18.77 -4.66
CA ASP A 21 17.08 -18.37 -3.29
C ASP A 21 17.40 -19.50 -2.30
N VAL A 22 18.15 -19.19 -1.24
CA VAL A 22 18.49 -20.11 -0.15
C VAL A 22 17.65 -19.74 1.06
N VAL A 23 16.95 -20.73 1.62
CA VAL A 23 16.15 -20.57 2.84
C VAL A 23 16.76 -21.41 3.94
N GLY A 24 17.01 -20.82 5.11
CA GLY A 24 17.61 -21.53 6.24
C GLY A 24 17.16 -20.98 7.58
N TRP A 25 17.21 -21.84 8.60
CA TRP A 25 17.08 -21.44 9.99
C TRP A 25 18.45 -21.01 10.51
N VAL A 26 18.54 -19.79 11.04
CA VAL A 26 19.76 -19.18 11.53
C VAL A 26 19.54 -18.74 12.97
N ALA A 27 20.43 -19.13 13.87
CA ALA A 27 20.39 -18.66 15.24
C ALA A 27 20.89 -17.19 15.33
N PRO A 28 20.39 -16.36 16.26
CA PRO A 28 20.77 -14.95 16.37
C PRO A 28 22.29 -14.71 16.42
N TRP A 29 23.01 -15.56 17.16
CA TRP A 29 24.47 -15.46 17.33
C TRP A 29 25.26 -15.80 16.05
N ALA A 30 24.63 -16.44 15.07
CA ALA A 30 25.27 -16.81 13.81
C ALA A 30 25.23 -15.68 12.77
N PHE A 31 24.56 -14.56 13.06
CA PHE A 31 24.63 -13.38 12.21
C PHE A 31 25.97 -12.65 12.43
N SER A 32 26.74 -12.46 11.36
CA SER A 32 28.01 -11.72 11.38
C SER A 32 27.83 -10.19 11.41
N SER A 33 26.71 -9.68 11.93
CA SER A 33 26.46 -8.25 11.99
C SER A 33 27.38 -7.58 13.01
N LYS A 34 27.91 -6.41 12.65
CA LYS A 34 28.71 -5.56 13.56
C LYS A 34 27.85 -4.70 14.49
N ASP A 35 26.54 -4.66 14.24
CA ASP A 35 25.58 -3.88 15.01
C ASP A 35 25.11 -4.64 16.26
N PRO A 36 25.36 -4.14 17.48
CA PRO A 36 24.89 -4.74 18.73
C PRO A 36 23.35 -4.85 18.81
N GLU A 37 22.62 -3.95 18.14
CA GLU A 37 21.16 -3.90 18.16
C GLU A 37 20.53 -4.69 16.99
N PHE A 38 21.35 -5.38 16.19
CA PHE A 38 20.90 -6.06 14.97
C PHE A 38 19.72 -7.01 15.19
N VAL A 39 19.77 -7.81 16.25
CA VAL A 39 18.72 -8.79 16.57
C VAL A 39 17.42 -8.10 16.97
N GLU A 40 17.50 -7.00 17.71
CA GLU A 40 16.33 -6.21 18.11
C GLU A 40 15.71 -5.52 16.88
N ASN A 41 16.54 -4.92 16.03
CA ASN A 41 16.13 -4.32 14.76
C ASN A 41 15.48 -5.35 13.82
N LEU A 42 15.95 -6.60 13.82
CA LEU A 42 15.34 -7.70 13.06
C LEU A 42 13.94 -8.05 13.57
N LYS A 43 13.74 -8.08 14.91
CA LYS A 43 12.41 -8.31 15.51
C LYS A 43 11.45 -7.18 15.15
N LYS A 44 11.85 -5.92 15.32
CA LYS A 44 11.08 -4.73 14.93
C LYS A 44 10.71 -4.75 13.44
N PHE A 45 11.66 -5.13 12.59
CA PHE A 45 11.43 -5.26 11.15
C PHE A 45 10.34 -6.29 10.81
N TYR A 46 10.35 -7.44 11.49
CA TYR A 46 9.35 -8.49 11.28
C TYR A 46 7.96 -8.10 11.75
N GLU A 47 7.86 -7.49 12.94
CA GLU A 47 6.59 -6.96 13.45
C GLU A 47 6.01 -5.93 12.49
N ARG A 48 6.84 -5.01 11.99
CA ARG A 48 6.47 -4.07 10.92
C ARG A 48 5.97 -4.81 9.68
N GLN A 49 6.70 -5.84 9.20
CA GLN A 49 6.31 -6.60 8.02
C GLN A 49 4.93 -7.24 8.18
N MET A 50 4.61 -7.79 9.35
CA MET A 50 3.28 -8.35 9.63
C MET A 50 2.19 -7.28 9.62
N GLN A 51 2.42 -6.12 10.24
CA GLN A 51 1.46 -5.01 10.26
C GLN A 51 1.19 -4.49 8.84
N VAL A 52 2.24 -4.28 8.05
CA VAL A 52 2.13 -3.84 6.65
C VAL A 52 1.36 -4.86 5.82
N GLN A 53 1.64 -6.15 5.96
CA GLN A 53 0.93 -7.20 5.22
C GLN A 53 -0.56 -7.25 5.58
N ALA A 54 -0.91 -7.06 6.85
CA ALA A 54 -2.31 -6.95 7.27
C ALA A 54 -3.00 -5.75 6.59
N LEU A 55 -2.34 -4.58 6.55
CA LEU A 55 -2.88 -3.39 5.87
C LEU A 55 -3.05 -3.59 4.36
N ILE A 56 -2.09 -4.23 3.70
CA ILE A 56 -2.17 -4.56 2.27
C ILE A 56 -3.36 -5.50 2.01
N ALA A 57 -3.57 -6.51 2.87
CA ALA A 57 -4.70 -7.42 2.75
C ALA A 57 -6.05 -6.71 2.94
N GLU A 58 -6.11 -5.72 3.83
CA GLU A 58 -7.29 -4.87 4.07
C GLU A 58 -7.47 -3.76 3.01
N LYS A 59 -6.53 -3.61 2.07
CA LYS A 59 -6.47 -2.50 1.09
C LYS A 59 -6.48 -1.12 1.76
N GLN A 60 -5.72 -1.01 2.85
CA GLN A 60 -5.54 0.23 3.62
C GLN A 60 -4.12 0.76 3.49
N VAL A 61 -3.95 2.04 3.84
CA VAL A 61 -2.66 2.73 3.86
C VAL A 61 -2.45 3.39 5.21
N ALA A 62 -1.19 3.43 5.65
CA ALA A 62 -0.77 3.98 6.91
C ALA A 62 0.45 4.90 6.73
N VAL A 63 0.63 5.83 7.66
CA VAL A 63 1.87 6.61 7.76
C VAL A 63 3.03 5.68 8.06
N GLY A 64 4.20 5.89 7.45
CA GLY A 64 5.39 5.04 7.59
C GLY A 64 5.44 3.81 6.66
N MET A 65 4.39 3.57 5.85
CA MET A 65 4.48 2.66 4.71
C MET A 65 5.38 3.25 3.61
N THR A 66 6.01 2.39 2.82
CA THR A 66 6.75 2.80 1.62
C THR A 66 5.82 2.91 0.42
N LEU A 67 6.20 3.69 -0.59
CA LEU A 67 5.41 3.80 -1.84
C LEU A 67 5.19 2.47 -2.56
N GLU A 68 6.15 1.53 -2.44
CA GLU A 68 6.00 0.19 -2.99
C GLU A 68 4.89 -0.58 -2.25
N GLU A 69 4.87 -0.53 -0.92
CA GLU A 69 3.84 -1.15 -0.09
C GLU A 69 2.46 -0.52 -0.34
N VAL A 70 2.40 0.81 -0.53
CA VAL A 70 1.17 1.50 -0.94
C VAL A 70 0.68 1.03 -2.30
N GLY A 71 1.59 0.88 -3.27
CA GLY A 71 1.29 0.33 -4.59
C GLY A 71 0.79 -1.11 -4.55
N GLN A 72 1.28 -1.93 -3.62
CA GLN A 72 0.77 -3.28 -3.39
C GLN A 72 -0.63 -3.28 -2.76
N SER A 73 -0.93 -2.30 -1.90
CA SER A 73 -2.23 -2.17 -1.22
C SER A 73 -3.34 -1.63 -2.13
N LEU A 74 -3.10 -0.47 -2.75
CA LEU A 74 -4.12 0.27 -3.53
C LEU A 74 -3.96 0.14 -5.05
N GLY A 75 -2.84 -0.39 -5.53
CA GLY A 75 -2.53 -0.48 -6.96
C GLY A 75 -1.93 0.82 -7.50
N LYS A 76 -2.26 1.15 -8.75
CA LYS A 76 -1.73 2.34 -9.43
C LYS A 76 -2.53 3.58 -9.02
N PRO A 77 -1.86 4.70 -8.70
CA PRO A 77 -2.56 5.94 -8.38
C PRO A 77 -3.29 6.49 -9.61
N SER A 78 -4.44 7.12 -9.38
CA SER A 78 -5.20 7.83 -10.41
C SER A 78 -4.49 9.11 -10.85
N LYS A 79 -3.85 9.80 -9.89
CA LYS A 79 -3.01 10.98 -10.14
C LYS A 79 -1.74 10.88 -9.29
N SER A 80 -0.61 11.26 -9.86
CA SER A 80 0.67 11.29 -9.15
C SER A 80 1.40 12.61 -9.40
N SER A 81 1.80 13.28 -8.33
CA SER A 81 2.69 14.44 -8.36
C SER A 81 3.97 14.09 -7.61
N VAL A 82 5.12 14.37 -8.21
CA VAL A 82 6.43 14.13 -7.60
C VAL A 82 7.30 15.36 -7.81
N ARG A 83 7.85 15.88 -6.72
CA ARG A 83 8.82 16.96 -6.69
C ARG A 83 10.16 16.41 -6.21
N LYS A 84 11.21 16.67 -6.99
CA LYS A 84 12.59 16.31 -6.63
C LYS A 84 13.35 17.59 -6.35
N THR A 85 13.93 17.71 -5.17
CA THR A 85 14.79 18.82 -4.76
C THR A 85 16.18 18.29 -4.40
N ALA A 86 17.12 19.19 -4.10
CA ALA A 86 18.44 18.79 -3.60
C ALA A 86 18.38 18.09 -2.22
N GLU A 87 17.32 18.34 -1.45
CA GLU A 87 17.11 17.81 -0.10
C GLU A 87 16.44 16.44 -0.10
N GLY A 88 15.74 16.08 -1.18
CA GLY A 88 15.07 14.78 -1.29
C GLY A 88 13.95 14.74 -2.33
N GLN A 89 13.09 13.73 -2.21
CA GLN A 89 11.93 13.55 -3.06
C GLN A 89 10.66 13.64 -2.22
N SER A 90 9.72 14.50 -2.59
CA SER A 90 8.40 14.56 -1.98
C SER A 90 7.31 14.51 -3.04
N GLY A 91 6.09 14.17 -2.65
CA GLY A 91 5.00 14.11 -3.61
C GLY A 91 3.67 13.73 -3.00
N ARG A 92 2.68 13.67 -3.88
CA ARG A 92 1.29 13.35 -3.54
C ARG A 92 0.73 12.38 -4.57
N TRP A 93 0.23 11.25 -4.11
CA TRP A 93 -0.50 10.27 -4.91
C TRP A 93 -1.97 10.31 -4.52
N GLU A 94 -2.86 10.34 -5.51
CA GLU A 94 -4.30 10.32 -5.28
C GLU A 94 -4.90 9.08 -5.94
N PHE A 95 -5.67 8.34 -5.14
CA PHE A 95 -6.44 7.18 -5.54
C PHE A 95 -7.91 7.58 -5.53
N VAL A 96 -8.50 7.73 -6.71
CA VAL A 96 -9.88 8.17 -6.86
C VAL A 96 -10.70 7.02 -7.42
N ILE A 97 -11.75 6.63 -6.69
CA ILE A 97 -12.72 5.64 -7.13
C ILE A 97 -13.91 6.41 -7.70
N TYR A 98 -14.20 6.16 -8.98
CA TYR A 98 -15.37 6.71 -9.67
C TYR A 98 -16.49 5.69 -9.72
N GLU A 99 -17.72 6.14 -9.53
CA GLU A 99 -18.94 5.41 -9.81
C GLU A 99 -19.54 5.92 -11.12
N GLU A 100 -19.87 4.99 -12.02
CA GLU A 100 -20.55 5.30 -13.27
C GLU A 100 -22.06 5.13 -13.10
N ILE A 101 -22.78 6.25 -13.14
CA ILE A 101 -24.24 6.28 -13.06
C ILE A 101 -24.79 6.34 -14.48
N LYS A 102 -25.47 5.26 -14.88
CA LYS A 102 -26.13 5.16 -16.20
C LYS A 102 -27.50 5.82 -16.14
N ASN A 103 -27.72 6.83 -16.97
CA ASN A 103 -28.98 7.53 -17.10
C ASN A 103 -29.77 6.96 -18.28
N TYR A 104 -31.01 6.55 -18.03
CA TYR A 104 -31.88 5.97 -19.04
C TYR A 104 -33.10 6.87 -19.27
N ALA A 105 -33.50 7.03 -20.53
CA ALA A 105 -34.84 7.51 -20.88
C ALA A 105 -35.73 6.32 -21.19
N THR A 106 -36.99 6.47 -20.80
CA THR A 106 -38.06 5.62 -21.28
C THR A 106 -38.56 6.19 -22.59
N GLU A 107 -38.42 5.45 -23.68
CA GLU A 107 -38.98 5.78 -24.98
C GLU A 107 -40.09 4.79 -25.32
N VAL A 108 -41.04 5.24 -26.13
CA VAL A 108 -42.14 4.42 -26.63
C VAL A 108 -41.97 4.31 -28.13
N ASP A 109 -41.89 3.09 -28.64
CA ASP A 109 -41.88 2.83 -30.07
C ASP A 109 -43.21 3.29 -30.69
N ARG A 110 -43.15 4.21 -31.66
CA ARG A 110 -44.33 4.78 -32.31
C ARG A 110 -45.10 3.78 -33.17
N GLN A 111 -44.46 2.74 -33.69
CA GLN A 111 -45.11 1.75 -34.56
C GLN A 111 -45.74 0.61 -33.76
N THR A 112 -45.07 0.15 -32.69
CA THR A 112 -45.50 -1.04 -31.92
C THR A 112 -46.12 -0.69 -30.58
N GLY A 113 -45.97 0.54 -30.09
CA GLY A 113 -46.39 0.95 -28.75
C GLY A 113 -45.55 0.36 -27.61
N ALA A 114 -44.51 -0.41 -27.94
CA ALA A 114 -43.65 -1.05 -26.96
C ALA A 114 -42.80 -0.02 -26.22
N VAL A 115 -42.77 -0.13 -24.88
CA VAL A 115 -41.95 0.72 -24.02
C VAL A 115 -40.57 0.09 -23.87
N TYR A 116 -39.52 0.85 -24.15
CA TYR A 116 -38.15 0.39 -23.95
C TYR A 116 -37.27 1.45 -23.29
N ARG A 117 -36.22 1.00 -22.61
CA ARG A 117 -35.24 1.86 -21.97
C ARG A 117 -34.07 2.10 -22.91
N ARG A 118 -33.79 3.37 -23.20
CA ARG A 118 -32.63 3.80 -23.96
C ARG A 118 -31.61 4.44 -23.03
N LEU A 119 -30.36 3.98 -23.10
CA LEU A 119 -29.26 4.63 -22.39
C LEU A 119 -29.00 6.00 -23.04
N ILE A 120 -29.09 7.08 -22.27
CA ILE A 120 -28.85 8.45 -22.76
C ILE A 120 -27.40 8.85 -22.48
N SER A 121 -26.97 8.70 -21.23
CA SER A 121 -25.66 9.18 -20.80
C SER A 121 -25.12 8.34 -19.65
N VAL A 122 -23.80 8.41 -19.48
CA VAL A 122 -23.10 7.83 -18.33
C VAL A 122 -22.41 8.97 -17.61
N THR A 123 -22.83 9.26 -16.39
CA THR A 123 -22.23 10.28 -15.54
C THR A 123 -21.21 9.62 -14.61
N ARG A 124 -19.97 10.13 -14.60
CA ARG A 124 -18.95 9.71 -13.64
C ARG A 124 -19.02 10.58 -12.40
N ARG A 125 -19.22 9.96 -11.24
CA ARG A 125 -19.22 10.61 -9.94
C ARG A 125 -18.06 10.08 -9.10
N GLU A 126 -17.31 10.96 -8.45
CA GLU A 126 -16.32 10.57 -7.45
C GLU A 126 -17.03 9.96 -6.23
N LYS A 127 -16.61 8.76 -5.84
CA LYS A 127 -17.21 7.93 -4.78
C LYS A 127 -16.30 7.72 -3.57
N SER A 128 -14.99 7.76 -3.78
CA SER A 128 -14.04 7.94 -2.69
C SER A 128 -12.71 8.45 -3.21
N LYS A 129 -11.98 9.17 -2.35
CA LYS A 129 -10.62 9.61 -2.61
C LYS A 129 -9.70 9.28 -1.44
N THR A 130 -8.54 8.70 -1.73
CA THR A 130 -7.44 8.56 -0.78
C THR A 130 -6.23 9.30 -1.36
N ALA A 131 -5.78 10.35 -0.69
CA ALA A 131 -4.57 11.07 -1.00
C ALA A 131 -3.46 10.66 -0.02
N VAL A 132 -2.29 10.36 -0.57
CA VAL A 132 -1.11 9.91 0.16
C VAL A 132 0.01 10.90 -0.14
N GLU A 133 0.47 11.59 0.89
CA GLU A 133 1.62 12.46 0.83
C GLU A 133 2.84 11.74 1.36
N PHE A 134 3.95 11.86 0.65
CA PHE A 134 5.17 11.13 0.96
C PHE A 134 6.40 12.01 0.85
N GLU A 135 7.42 11.59 1.59
CA GLU A 135 8.75 12.17 1.58
C GLU A 135 9.78 11.03 1.64
N ASN A 136 10.79 11.09 0.78
CA ASN A 136 11.84 10.08 0.62
C ASN A 136 11.27 8.65 0.50
N ASP A 137 10.24 8.52 -0.34
CA ASP A 137 9.50 7.28 -0.63
C ASP A 137 8.77 6.63 0.57
N VAL A 138 8.61 7.38 1.67
CA VAL A 138 7.86 6.97 2.86
C VAL A 138 6.63 7.87 3.02
N VAL A 139 5.48 7.27 3.31
CA VAL A 139 4.23 7.99 3.57
C VAL A 139 4.37 8.83 4.82
N ASN A 140 4.15 10.13 4.67
CA ASN A 140 4.15 11.10 5.75
C ASN A 140 2.72 11.42 6.21
N ALA A 141 1.77 11.54 5.27
CA ALA A 141 0.37 11.81 5.59
C ALA A 141 -0.59 11.05 4.66
N VAL A 142 -1.78 10.74 5.19
CA VAL A 142 -2.87 10.11 4.46
C VAL A 142 -4.13 10.93 4.72
N GLU A 143 -4.78 11.35 3.64
CA GLU A 143 -6.05 12.07 3.63
C GLU A 143 -7.08 11.19 2.93
N GLU A 144 -8.18 10.87 3.61
CA GLU A 144 -9.29 10.08 3.03
C GLU A 144 -10.54 10.94 2.96
N SER A 145 -11.20 10.94 1.81
CA SER A 145 -12.43 11.69 1.53
C SER A 145 -13.52 10.70 1.09
N GLU A 146 -14.67 10.72 1.79
CA GLU A 146 -15.95 9.97 1.65
C GLU A 146 -16.24 8.80 2.61
N ASP A 147 -17.48 8.83 3.14
CA ASP A 147 -18.36 7.87 3.90
C ASP A 147 -17.78 6.64 4.64
N ARG A 148 -16.47 6.60 4.85
CA ARG A 148 -15.82 5.69 5.79
C ARG A 148 -15.78 6.39 7.12
N VAL A 149 -16.69 5.98 8.00
CA VAL A 149 -16.69 6.33 9.43
C VAL A 149 -15.25 6.29 9.94
N GLY A 150 -14.79 7.45 10.41
CA GLY A 150 -13.38 7.76 10.67
C GLY A 150 -12.65 6.61 11.33
N THR A 151 -11.75 5.99 10.57
CA THR A 151 -10.77 5.09 11.14
C THR A 151 -9.56 5.95 11.48
N ASN A 152 -9.08 5.87 12.72
CA ASN A 152 -7.87 6.58 13.13
C ASN A 152 -6.74 6.29 12.14
N VAL A 153 -6.00 7.33 11.72
CA VAL A 153 -4.82 7.17 10.88
C VAL A 153 -3.87 6.19 11.56
N ARG A 154 -3.68 5.02 10.95
CA ARG A 154 -2.76 4.01 11.47
C ARG A 154 -1.34 4.49 11.17
N ILE A 155 -0.48 4.44 12.19
CA ILE A 155 0.94 4.78 12.06
C ILE A 155 1.71 3.46 12.18
N VAL A 156 2.53 3.18 11.17
CA VAL A 156 3.45 2.06 11.14
C VAL A 156 4.86 2.61 11.27
N VAL A 157 5.73 1.88 11.96
CA VAL A 157 7.15 2.27 12.08
C VAL A 157 7.76 2.36 10.67
N PRO A 158 8.49 3.43 10.31
CA PRO A 158 9.20 3.52 9.04
C PRO A 158 10.16 2.33 8.80
N PRO A 159 10.51 2.01 7.55
CA PRO A 159 11.40 0.89 7.27
C PRO A 159 12.77 1.10 7.92
N LEU A 160 13.26 0.06 8.61
CA LEU A 160 14.61 0.05 9.19
C LEU A 160 15.65 -0.21 8.10
N ILE A 161 16.70 0.61 8.07
CA ILE A 161 17.82 0.46 7.14
C ILE A 161 18.95 -0.28 7.86
N PHE A 162 19.21 -1.53 7.48
CA PHE A 162 20.33 -2.30 8.00
C PHE A 162 21.63 -1.88 7.28
N ARG A 163 22.64 -1.44 8.05
CA ARG A 163 24.01 -1.25 7.56
C ARG A 163 24.80 -2.52 7.91
N TRP A 164 25.24 -3.26 6.89
CA TRP A 164 26.05 -4.48 7.03
C TRP A 164 27.55 -4.17 7.05
#